data_AF-A0A2T0WYQ4-F1
#
_entry.id   AF-A0A2T0WYQ4-F1
#
_cell.length_a   1.000
_cell.length_b   1.000
_cell.length_c   1.000
_cell.angle_alpha   90.00
_cell.angle_beta   90.00
_cell.angle_gamma   90.00
#
_symmetry.space_group_name_H-M   'P 1'
#
loop_
_entity.id
_entity.type
_entity.pdbx_description
1 polymer ?
#
loop_
_entity_poly.entity_id
_entity_poly.type
_entity_poly.pdbx_seq_one_letter_code
_entity_poly.pdbx_strand_id
1 'polypeptide(L)'
;MSLVSLNQNITIALSVKDRHASADWYKTMLGFEVLYHADEAGWSELQTNTPGVTLGLGEHTKPAPGNCVPVFGLTDLDTARQKLSRPASNLTGKRTLSKGWSRPPRSTTPTATP
;
A
#
# COMPACT_ATOMS: atom_id res chain seq x y z
N MET A 1 22.96 16.68 -10.54
CA MET A 1 21.79 16.69 -11.44
C MET A 1 21.38 15.26 -11.71
N SER A 2 20.10 14.93 -11.75
CA SER A 2 19.67 13.61 -12.25
C SER A 2 19.87 13.58 -13.77
N LEU A 3 20.30 12.43 -14.30
CA LEU A 3 20.48 12.23 -15.74
C LEU A 3 19.14 12.16 -16.50
N VAL A 4 18.05 11.92 -15.76
CA VAL A 4 16.70 11.80 -16.30
C VAL A 4 15.70 12.47 -15.37
N SER A 5 14.63 12.99 -15.95
CA SER A 5 13.45 13.46 -15.24
C SER A 5 12.46 12.30 -15.12
N LEU A 6 12.12 11.94 -13.89
CA LEU A 6 11.06 10.97 -13.62
C LEU A 6 9.73 11.71 -13.44
N ASN A 7 8.63 11.04 -13.78
CA ASN A 7 7.30 11.53 -13.41
C ASN A 7 7.05 11.31 -11.90
N GLN A 8 5.97 11.88 -11.37
CA GLN A 8 5.63 11.76 -9.95
C GLN A 8 4.81 10.49 -9.64
N ASN A 9 5.01 9.41 -10.42
CA ASN A 9 4.28 8.15 -10.26
C ASN A 9 5.20 7.04 -9.73
N ILE A 10 4.70 6.30 -8.74
CA ILE A 10 5.36 5.16 -8.12
C ILE A 10 4.37 4.00 -8.08
N THR A 11 4.69 2.90 -8.74
CA THR A 11 3.92 1.65 -8.64
C THR A 11 4.62 0.72 -7.66
N ILE A 12 3.91 0.28 -6.62
CA ILE A 12 4.39 -0.69 -5.65
C ILE A 12 3.90 -2.08 -6.10
N ALA A 13 4.80 -2.92 -6.59
CA ALA A 13 4.45 -4.26 -7.04
C ALA A 13 4.51 -5.29 -5.90
N LEU A 14 3.51 -6.17 -5.85
CA LEU A 14 3.33 -7.23 -4.85
C LEU A 14 2.96 -8.54 -5.55
N SER A 15 3.54 -9.65 -5.13
CA SER A 15 3.04 -10.97 -5.52
C SER A 15 1.95 -11.43 -4.57
N VAL A 16 0.83 -11.86 -5.13
CA VAL A 16 -0.32 -12.38 -4.38
C VAL A 16 -0.77 -13.72 -4.97
N LYS A 17 -1.48 -14.50 -4.16
CA LYS A 17 -2.03 -15.81 -4.60
C LYS A 17 -3.26 -15.64 -5.48
N ASP A 18 -4.09 -14.65 -5.16
CA ASP A 18 -5.30 -14.29 -5.89
C ASP A 18 -5.36 -12.77 -5.94
N ARG A 19 -5.19 -12.22 -7.15
CA ARG A 19 -5.12 -10.78 -7.39
C ARG A 19 -6.49 -10.09 -7.38
N HIS A 20 -7.58 -10.82 -7.63
CA HIS A 20 -8.93 -10.27 -7.60
C HIS A 20 -9.42 -10.15 -6.16
N ALA A 21 -9.31 -11.22 -5.38
CA ALA A 21 -9.66 -11.20 -3.96
C ALA A 21 -8.81 -10.18 -3.18
N SER A 22 -7.54 -10.04 -3.53
CA SER A 22 -6.66 -9.01 -2.95
C SER A 22 -7.11 -7.59 -3.33
N ALA A 23 -7.44 -7.35 -4.60
CA ALA A 23 -7.92 -6.05 -5.07
C ALA A 23 -9.21 -5.62 -4.34
N ASP A 24 -10.17 -6.54 -4.20
CA ASP A 24 -11.42 -6.30 -3.46
C ASP A 24 -11.17 -5.98 -1.98
N TRP A 25 -10.20 -6.64 -1.37
CA TRP A 25 -9.80 -6.34 0.00
C TRP A 25 -9.25 -4.92 0.13
N TYR A 26 -8.32 -4.50 -0.75
CA TYR A 26 -7.74 -3.16 -0.73
C TYR A 26 -8.79 -2.07 -0.98
N LYS A 27 -9.71 -2.32 -1.91
CA LYS A 27 -10.86 -1.45 -2.16
C LYS A 27 -11.74 -1.31 -0.92
N THR A 28 -12.14 -2.43 -0.32
CA THR A 28 -13.09 -2.44 0.80
C THR A 28 -12.49 -1.86 2.09
N MET A 29 -11.21 -2.16 2.36
CA MET A 29 -10.59 -1.83 3.64
C MET A 29 -9.91 -0.47 3.65
N LEU A 30 -9.30 -0.08 2.51
CA LEU A 30 -8.51 1.15 2.41
C LEU A 30 -9.11 2.18 1.45
N GLY A 31 -10.20 1.84 0.76
CA GLY A 31 -10.85 2.75 -0.20
C GLY A 31 -10.09 2.91 -1.51
N PHE A 32 -9.20 1.97 -1.85
CA PHE A 32 -8.47 2.02 -3.12
C PHE A 32 -9.39 1.76 -4.31
N GLU A 33 -9.02 2.26 -5.47
CA GLU A 33 -9.78 2.06 -6.69
C GLU A 33 -9.04 1.12 -7.63
N VAL A 34 -9.75 0.14 -8.18
CA VAL A 34 -9.18 -0.72 -9.22
C VAL A 34 -9.10 0.09 -10.50
N LEU A 35 -7.89 0.21 -11.05
CA LEU A 35 -7.67 0.85 -12.34
C LEU A 35 -7.98 -0.13 -13.47
N TYR A 36 -7.38 -1.32 -13.42
CA TYR A 36 -7.64 -2.38 -14.39
C TYR A 36 -7.16 -3.75 -13.92
N HIS A 37 -7.68 -4.78 -14.57
CA HIS A 37 -7.18 -6.16 -14.52
C HIS A 37 -6.64 -6.54 -15.90
N ALA A 38 -5.37 -6.95 -15.94
CA ALA A 38 -4.78 -7.56 -17.12
C ALA A 38 -4.72 -9.07 -16.89
N ASP A 39 -5.85 -9.74 -17.13
CA ASP A 39 -6.05 -11.15 -16.80
C ASP A 39 -5.05 -12.08 -17.52
N GLU A 40 -4.71 -11.77 -18.77
CA GLU A 40 -3.73 -12.52 -19.56
C GLU A 40 -2.31 -12.47 -18.98
N ALA A 41 -1.98 -11.37 -18.29
CA ALA A 41 -0.69 -11.17 -17.65
C ALA A 41 -0.69 -11.53 -16.15
N GLY A 42 -1.83 -11.97 -15.60
CA GLY A 42 -1.99 -12.22 -14.18
C GLY A 42 -1.75 -10.98 -13.32
N TRP A 43 -2.17 -9.80 -13.79
CA TRP A 43 -1.90 -8.51 -13.13
C TRP A 43 -3.19 -7.76 -12.79
N SER A 44 -3.21 -7.09 -11.63
CA SER A 44 -4.23 -6.11 -11.26
C SER A 44 -3.56 -4.85 -10.75
N GLU A 45 -4.01 -3.68 -11.17
CA GLU A 45 -3.48 -2.41 -10.68
C GLU A 45 -4.55 -1.59 -9.95
N LEU A 46 -4.15 -1.01 -8.82
CA LEU A 46 -5.00 -0.20 -7.96
C LEU A 46 -4.42 1.20 -7.73
N GLN A 47 -5.26 2.21 -7.80
CA GLN A 47 -4.96 3.55 -7.33
C GLN A 47 -5.07 3.59 -5.80
N THR A 48 -4.00 4.05 -5.14
CA THR A 48 -4.04 4.31 -3.70
C THR A 48 -4.57 5.71 -3.42
N ASN A 49 -4.91 6.00 -2.16
CA ASN A 49 -5.30 7.35 -1.73
C ASN A 49 -4.12 8.34 -1.69
N THR A 50 -2.89 7.86 -1.93
CA THR A 50 -1.71 8.73 -2.01
C THR A 50 -1.53 9.17 -3.47
N PRO A 51 -1.54 10.49 -3.76
CA PRO A 51 -1.32 11.00 -5.11
C PRO A 51 -0.02 10.46 -5.71
N GLY A 52 -0.10 9.96 -6.93
CA GLY A 52 1.05 9.42 -7.65
C GLY A 52 1.50 8.04 -7.17
N VAL A 53 0.76 7.34 -6.30
CA VAL A 53 1.13 5.98 -5.87
C VAL A 53 0.06 4.96 -6.27
N THR A 54 0.48 3.95 -7.03
CA THR A 54 -0.36 2.79 -7.40
C THR A 54 0.17 1.50 -6.77
N LEU A 55 -0.70 0.51 -6.63
CA LEU A 55 -0.40 -0.82 -6.13
C LEU A 55 -0.61 -1.84 -7.24
N GLY A 56 0.45 -2.55 -7.61
CA GLY A 56 0.43 -3.61 -8.60
C GLY A 56 0.39 -4.98 -7.95
N LEU A 57 -0.55 -5.83 -8.36
CA LEU A 57 -0.75 -7.18 -7.84
C LEU A 57 -0.47 -8.20 -8.94
N GLY A 58 0.66 -8.90 -8.84
CA GLY A 58 1.01 -10.02 -9.72
C GLY A 58 0.59 -11.37 -9.11
N GLU A 59 -0.13 -12.18 -9.87
CA GLU A 59 -0.60 -13.49 -9.45
C GLU A 59 0.48 -14.56 -9.63
N HIS A 60 0.87 -15.21 -8.53
CA HIS A 60 1.90 -16.25 -8.53
C HIS A 60 1.45 -17.46 -7.70
N THR A 61 1.66 -18.67 -8.24
CA THR A 61 1.27 -19.95 -7.60
C THR A 61 2.03 -20.25 -6.30
N LYS A 62 3.23 -19.68 -6.13
CA LYS A 62 3.98 -19.62 -4.87
C LYS A 62 4.53 -18.20 -4.67
N PRO A 63 3.88 -17.37 -3.83
CA PRO A 63 4.45 -16.08 -3.46
C PRO A 63 5.75 -16.32 -2.65
N ALA A 64 6.89 -15.84 -3.16
CA ALA A 64 8.14 -15.88 -2.42
C ALA A 64 8.15 -14.79 -1.33
N PRO A 65 8.65 -15.06 -0.12
CA PRO A 65 8.77 -14.05 0.92
C PRO A 65 9.73 -12.93 0.47
N GLY A 66 9.30 -11.67 0.57
CA GLY A 66 10.14 -10.49 0.34
C GLY A 66 9.68 -9.49 -0.72
N ASN A 67 8.50 -9.62 -1.35
CA ASN A 67 8.25 -8.82 -2.57
C ASN A 67 7.87 -7.34 -2.35
N CYS A 68 7.29 -6.96 -1.19
CA CYS A 68 7.25 -5.57 -0.72
C CYS A 68 6.68 -5.51 0.70
N VAL A 69 7.13 -4.57 1.54
CA VAL A 69 6.51 -4.26 2.84
C VAL A 69 5.88 -2.87 2.78
N PRO A 70 4.66 -2.73 2.21
CA PRO A 70 3.98 -1.44 2.17
C PRO A 70 3.55 -1.04 3.59
N VAL A 71 3.97 0.15 4.02
CA VAL A 71 3.61 0.71 5.33
C VAL A 71 2.59 1.83 5.10
N PHE A 72 1.36 1.61 5.55
CA PHE A 72 0.30 2.60 5.48
C PHE A 72 0.17 3.34 6.81
N GLY A 73 0.25 4.66 6.75
CA GLY A 73 0.06 5.51 7.93
C GLY A 73 -1.40 5.51 8.39
N LEU A 74 -1.61 5.49 9.70
CA LEU A 74 -2.92 5.53 10.34
C LEU A 74 -2.88 6.58 11.45
N THR A 75 -4.01 7.25 11.70
CA THR A 75 -4.13 8.29 12.74
C THR A 75 -4.32 7.70 14.14
N ASP A 76 -4.98 6.54 14.27
CA ASP A 76 -5.18 5.81 15.52
C ASP A 76 -4.99 4.31 15.28
N LEU A 77 -3.93 3.77 15.87
CA LEU A 77 -3.55 2.37 15.73
C LEU A 77 -4.50 1.42 16.47
N ASP A 78 -5.02 1.80 17.63
CA ASP A 78 -5.84 0.94 18.48
C ASP A 78 -7.24 0.81 17.88
N THR A 79 -7.81 1.92 17.42
CA THR A 79 -9.06 1.92 16.65
C THR A 79 -8.90 1.12 15.36
N ALA A 80 -7.79 1.32 14.63
CA ALA A 80 -7.53 0.56 13.41
C ALA A 80 -7.37 -0.94 13.70
N ARG A 81 -6.69 -1.31 14.78
CA ARG A 81 -6.50 -2.70 15.18
C ARG A 81 -7.83 -3.38 15.47
N GLN A 82 -8.71 -2.74 16.24
CA GLN A 82 -10.03 -3.28 16.58
C GLN A 82 -10.91 -3.47 15.33
N LYS A 83 -10.86 -2.53 14.38
CA LYS A 83 -11.61 -2.62 13.12
C LYS A 83 -11.05 -3.68 12.17
N LEU A 84 -9.73 -3.80 12.11
CA LEU A 84 -9.02 -4.74 11.24
C LEU A 84 -8.86 -6.15 11.86
N SER A 85 -9.23 -6.34 13.12
CA SER A 85 -9.21 -7.63 13.82
C SER A 85 -10.45 -8.49 13.61
N ARG A 86 -11.36 -8.13 12.69
CA ARG A 86 -12.38 -9.07 12.21
C ARG A 86 -11.70 -10.34 11.70
N PRO A 87 -12.23 -11.54 12.00
CA PRO A 87 -11.56 -12.79 11.64
C PRO A 87 -11.39 -12.86 10.12
N ALA A 88 -10.15 -12.65 9.69
CA ALA A 88 -9.72 -12.94 8.34
C ALA A 88 -9.53 -14.44 8.25
N SER A 89 -10.62 -15.19 8.10
CA SER A 89 -10.61 -16.65 8.08
C SER A 89 -9.81 -17.27 6.93
N ASN A 90 -9.20 -16.46 6.03
CA ASN A 90 -8.41 -16.95 4.90
C ASN A 90 -7.09 -16.17 4.61
N LEU A 91 -6.54 -15.37 5.53
CA LEU A 91 -5.26 -14.65 5.28
C LEU A 91 -4.06 -15.33 5.95
N THR A 92 -3.14 -15.88 5.14
CA THR A 92 -1.87 -16.45 5.60
C THR A 92 -0.73 -15.43 5.52
N GLY A 93 -0.37 -14.82 6.66
CA GLY A 93 0.81 -13.96 6.83
C GLY A 93 0.86 -13.34 8.24
N LYS A 94 2.04 -13.23 8.87
CA LYS A 94 2.18 -12.56 10.17
C LYS A 94 1.94 -11.05 10.00
N ARG A 95 0.83 -10.54 10.56
CA ARG A 95 0.61 -9.10 10.70
C ARG A 95 1.40 -8.60 11.90
N THR A 96 2.51 -7.93 11.66
CA THR A 96 3.23 -7.23 12.72
C THR A 96 2.68 -5.81 12.84
N LEU A 97 1.99 -5.54 13.93
CA LEU A 97 1.69 -4.16 14.35
C LEU A 97 2.91 -3.67 15.13
N SER A 98 3.68 -2.78 14.53
CA SER A 98 4.77 -2.08 15.20
C SER A 98 4.31 -0.66 15.57
N LYS A 99 4.67 -0.19 16.77
CA LYS A 99 4.67 1.26 17.04
C LYS A 99 5.77 1.86 16.14
N GLY A 100 5.37 2.52 15.07
CA GLY A 100 6.29 3.25 14.20
C GLY A 100 6.84 4.52 14.86
N TRP A 101 8.01 4.95 14.41
CA TRP A 101 8.61 6.24 14.72
C TRP A 101 7.69 7.38 14.27
N SER A 102 7.29 8.25 15.21
CA SER A 102 6.57 9.48 14.89
C SER A 102 7.52 10.41 14.14
N ARG A 103 7.20 10.77 12.88
CA ARG A 103 7.86 11.93 12.25
C ARG A 103 7.56 13.14 13.14
N PRO A 104 8.56 13.89 13.62
CA PRO A 104 8.28 15.17 14.27
C PRO A 104 7.50 16.05 13.29
N PRO A 105 6.56 16.87 13.78
CA PRO A 105 5.86 17.83 12.92
C PRO A 105 6.89 18.66 12.18
N ARG A 106 6.64 18.90 10.89
CA ARG A 106 7.51 19.70 10.05
C ARG A 106 7.59 21.09 10.68
N SER A 107 8.77 21.49 11.15
CA SER A 107 9.02 22.84 11.67
C SER A 107 8.66 23.84 10.58
N THR A 108 7.50 24.49 10.70
CA THR A 108 7.19 25.69 9.94
C THR A 108 7.91 26.84 10.61
N THR A 109 9.22 26.92 10.40
CA THR A 109 9.95 28.16 10.68
C THR A 109 9.58 29.13 9.56
N PRO A 110 8.93 30.26 9.82
CA PRO A 110 8.74 31.27 8.79
C PRO A 110 10.13 31.76 8.41
N THR A 111 10.45 31.73 7.11
CA THR A 111 11.65 32.36 6.58
C THR A 111 11.52 33.86 6.78
N ALA A 112 12.01 34.37 7.91
CA ALA A 112 12.32 35.77 8.06
C ALA A 112 13.40 36.10 7.03
N THR A 113 13.08 36.96 6.07
CA THR A 113 14.02 37.51 5.10
C THR A 113 14.04 39.02 5.34
N PRO A 114 15.22 39.66 5.34
CA PRO A 114 15.47 41.00 5.90
C PRO A 114 14.83 42.15 5.11
#